data_AF-G1VJN0-F1
#
_entry.id   AF-G1VJN0-F1
#
_cell.length_a   1.000
_cell.length_b   1.000
_cell.length_c   1.000
_cell.angle_alpha   90.00
_cell.angle_beta   90.00
_cell.angle_gamma   90.00
#
_symmetry.space_group_name_H-M   'P 1'
#
loop_
_entity.id
_entity.type
_entity.pdbx_description
1 polymer ?
#
loop_
_entity_poly.entity_id
_entity_poly.type
_entity_poly.pdbx_seq_one_letter_code
_entity_poly.pdbx_strand_id
1 'polypeptide(L)'
;MIYEPENLKNKRTMYEKKAKMLVTIEFFLWAVILFVYVNIVIPYVGSTIGFLTIIIGGIAIITAFYFFIAFYVLINRGHRFRKINNAIVREYNENKNGELFLEKLFAIEEKATDMNDEITWYLNIATAFSVLGKKNESISLLKQLEEVTTGGDKELIQKSIEFIQGQMENEC
;
A
#
# COMPACT_ATOMS: atom_id res chain seq x y z
N MET A 1 3.26 -12.76 -7.78
CA MET A 1 1.92 -12.18 -7.55
C MET A 1 0.91 -12.97 -8.36
N ILE A 2 -0.26 -13.28 -7.81
CA ILE A 2 -1.25 -14.13 -8.48
C ILE A 2 -2.43 -13.25 -8.90
N TYR A 3 -2.77 -13.30 -10.19
CA TYR A 3 -3.89 -12.58 -10.76
C TYR A 3 -5.21 -13.31 -10.46
N GLU A 4 -5.93 -12.78 -9.47
CA GLU A 4 -7.22 -13.34 -8.99
C GLU A 4 -8.16 -12.17 -8.65
N PRO A 5 -8.72 -11.48 -9.65
CA PRO A 5 -9.54 -10.29 -9.43
C PRO A 5 -10.81 -10.58 -8.60
N GLU A 6 -11.37 -11.79 -8.69
CA GLU A 6 -12.53 -12.23 -7.90
C GLU A 6 -12.26 -12.24 -6.39
N ASN A 7 -10.99 -12.37 -5.99
CA ASN A 7 -10.58 -12.38 -4.58
C ASN A 7 -10.25 -10.98 -4.03
N LEU A 8 -10.39 -9.91 -4.82
CA LEU A 8 -10.03 -8.54 -4.42
C LEU A 8 -10.70 -8.08 -3.12
N LYS A 9 -11.98 -8.41 -2.92
CA LYS A 9 -12.71 -8.07 -1.69
C LYS A 9 -12.14 -8.79 -0.47
N ASN A 10 -11.80 -10.07 -0.61
CA ASN A 10 -11.16 -10.86 0.44
C ASN A 10 -9.76 -10.32 0.74
N LYS A 11 -8.98 -9.98 -0.28
CA LYS A 11 -7.66 -9.36 -0.11
C LYS A 11 -7.75 -8.01 0.59
N ARG A 12 -8.71 -7.15 0.24
CA ARG A 12 -8.95 -5.87 0.94
C ARG A 12 -9.15 -6.08 2.44
N THR A 13 -10.07 -6.97 2.83
CA THR A 13 -10.33 -7.26 4.25
C THR A 13 -9.10 -7.84 4.95
N MET A 14 -8.32 -8.69 4.26
CA MET A 14 -7.05 -9.21 4.76
C MET A 14 -6.03 -8.09 5.02
N TYR A 15 -5.84 -7.15 4.08
CA TYR A 15 -4.94 -6.02 4.25
C TYR A 15 -5.38 -5.08 5.37
N GLU A 16 -6.68 -4.77 5.47
CA GLU A 16 -7.21 -3.94 6.55
C GLU A 16 -7.01 -4.59 7.93
N LYS A 17 -7.25 -5.90 8.03
CA LYS A 17 -6.97 -6.66 9.27
C LYS A 17 -5.50 -6.64 9.61
N LYS A 18 -4.62 -6.87 8.62
CA LYS A 18 -3.16 -6.85 8.81
C LYS A 18 -2.68 -5.47 9.23
N ALA A 19 -3.17 -4.40 8.60
CA ALA A 19 -2.84 -3.02 8.95
C ALA A 19 -3.27 -2.68 10.38
N LYS A 20 -4.50 -3.02 10.77
CA LYS A 20 -4.97 -2.85 12.15
C LYS A 20 -4.10 -3.63 13.15
N MET A 21 -3.81 -4.89 12.86
CA MET A 21 -2.97 -5.73 13.71
C MET A 21 -1.57 -5.15 13.89
N LEU A 22 -0.97 -4.62 12.82
CA LEU A 22 0.35 -3.98 12.87
C LEU A 22 0.35 -2.73 13.74
N VAL A 23 -0.62 -1.83 13.55
CA VAL A 23 -0.78 -0.64 14.38
C VAL A 23 -0.97 -1.01 15.86
N THR A 24 -1.75 -2.06 16.12
CA THR A 24 -1.94 -2.57 17.49
C THR A 24 -0.64 -3.09 18.09
N ILE A 25 0.12 -3.91 17.36
CA ILE A 25 1.41 -4.45 17.84
C ILE A 25 2.42 -3.33 18.08
N GLU A 26 2.51 -2.36 17.16
CA GLU A 26 3.37 -1.18 17.28
C GLU A 26 3.03 -0.38 18.55
N PHE A 27 1.75 -0.10 18.78
CA PHE A 27 1.32 0.60 19.99
C PHE A 27 1.68 -0.16 21.27
N PHE A 28 1.49 -1.49 21.28
CA PHE A 28 1.87 -2.33 22.43
C PHE A 28 3.38 -2.32 22.67
N LEU A 29 4.21 -2.44 21.63
CA LEU A 29 5.67 -2.38 21.76
C LEU A 29 6.13 -1.04 22.33
N TRP A 30 5.57 0.07 21.84
CA TRP A 30 5.85 1.41 22.38
C TRP A 30 5.48 1.50 23.86
N ALA A 31 4.30 1.00 24.26
CA ALA A 31 3.86 1.02 25.64
C ALA A 31 4.77 0.19 26.57
N VAL A 32 5.22 -1.00 26.11
CA VAL A 32 6.15 -1.85 26.88
C VAL A 32 7.51 -1.16 27.05
N ILE A 33 8.05 -0.54 26.00
CA ILE A 33 9.32 0.22 26.07
C ILE A 33 9.20 1.36 27.10
N LEU A 34 8.09 2.10 27.06
CA LEU A 34 7.86 3.21 27.99
C LEU A 34 7.70 2.71 29.44
N PHE A 35 6.99 1.59 29.63
CA PHE A 35 6.84 0.96 30.94
C PHE A 35 8.20 0.54 31.52
N VAL A 36 9.04 -0.14 30.72
CA VAL A 36 10.39 -0.55 31.14
C VAL A 36 11.26 0.67 31.47
N TYR A 37 11.22 1.71 30.65
CA TYR A 37 11.96 2.96 30.88
C TYR A 37 11.60 3.59 32.24
N VAL A 38 10.30 3.77 32.51
CA VAL A 38 9.85 4.38 33.78
C VAL A 38 10.30 3.55 34.98
N ASN A 39 10.15 2.22 34.92
CA ASN A 39 10.57 1.32 36.01
C ASN A 39 12.08 1.33 36.25
N ILE A 40 12.90 1.49 35.21
CA ILE A 40 14.35 1.64 35.36
C ILE A 40 14.69 2.99 36.01
N VAL A 41 14.02 4.08 35.63
CA VAL A 41 14.36 5.43 36.11
C VAL A 41 13.96 5.67 37.57
N ILE A 42 12.81 5.13 38.02
CA ILE A 42 12.28 5.29 39.39
C ILE A 42 13.34 5.14 40.50
N PRO A 43 14.14 4.06 40.56
CA PRO A 43 15.10 3.87 41.66
C PRO A 43 16.28 4.86 41.67
N TYR A 44 16.56 5.57 40.57
CA TYR A 44 17.74 6.44 40.46
C TYR A 44 17.48 7.91 40.78
N VAL A 45 16.23 8.30 41.03
CA VAL A 45 15.89 9.71 41.22
C VAL A 45 15.37 9.96 42.63
N GLY A 46 16.20 10.57 43.46
CA GLY A 46 15.87 10.89 44.86
C GLY A 46 15.06 12.19 45.06
N SER A 47 14.80 12.95 44.00
CA SER A 47 14.06 14.23 44.05
C SER A 47 12.89 14.23 43.07
N THR A 48 11.69 14.57 43.56
CA THR A 48 10.46 14.64 42.76
C THR A 48 10.57 15.57 41.55
N ILE A 49 11.32 16.68 41.67
CA ILE A 49 11.48 17.65 40.58
C ILE A 49 12.42 17.08 39.51
N GLY A 50 13.56 16.51 39.90
CA GLY A 50 14.50 15.85 38.98
C GLY A 50 13.86 14.64 38.28
N PHE A 51 12.96 13.94 38.98
CA PHE A 51 12.21 12.80 38.45
C PHE A 51 11.31 13.23 37.29
N LEU A 52 10.57 14.32 37.46
CA LEU A 52 9.70 14.87 36.42
C LEU A 52 10.49 15.31 35.17
N THR A 53 11.64 15.96 35.36
CA THR A 53 12.45 16.46 34.22
C THR A 53 13.05 15.32 33.39
N ILE A 54 13.60 14.29 34.06
CA ILE A 54 14.21 13.13 33.40
C ILE A 54 13.15 12.28 32.69
N ILE A 55 11.98 12.11 33.32
CA ILE A 55 10.88 11.34 32.72
C ILE A 55 10.34 12.02 31.47
N ILE A 56 9.99 13.31 31.56
CA ILE A 56 9.42 14.03 30.42
C ILE A 56 10.42 14.08 29.26
N GLY A 57 11.69 14.38 29.55
CA GLY A 57 12.75 14.42 28.54
C GLY A 57 12.98 13.06 27.88
N GLY A 58 13.11 11.99 28.67
CA GLY A 58 13.34 10.66 28.12
C GLY A 58 12.14 10.10 27.36
N ILE A 59 10.91 10.34 27.82
CA ILE A 59 9.70 9.97 27.06
C ILE A 59 9.68 10.68 25.71
N ALA A 60 10.00 11.98 25.67
CA ALA A 60 10.05 12.74 24.42
C ALA A 60 11.10 12.17 23.46
N ILE A 61 12.30 11.86 23.95
CA ILE A 61 13.39 11.27 23.15
C ILE A 61 13.01 9.88 22.63
N ILE A 62 12.55 8.98 23.51
CA ILE A 62 12.14 7.61 23.14
C ILE A 62 11.02 7.66 22.10
N THR A 63 10.04 8.53 22.29
CA THR A 63 8.93 8.70 21.36
C THR A 63 9.42 9.21 20.01
N ALA A 64 10.34 10.18 19.98
CA ALA A 64 10.93 10.68 18.73
C ALA A 64 11.70 9.60 17.96
N PHE A 65 12.57 8.84 18.64
CA PHE A 65 13.31 7.73 18.01
C PHE A 65 12.37 6.62 17.52
N TYR A 66 11.34 6.28 18.31
CA TYR A 66 10.34 5.29 17.93
C TYR A 66 9.58 5.71 16.67
N PHE A 67 9.08 6.94 16.61
CA PHE A 67 8.41 7.47 15.42
C PHE A 67 9.34 7.48 14.21
N PHE A 68 10.63 7.83 14.38
CA PHE A 68 11.60 7.80 13.29
C PHE A 68 11.78 6.39 12.71
N ILE A 69 11.93 5.37 13.56
CA ILE A 69 12.08 3.97 13.13
C ILE A 69 10.79 3.47 12.47
N ALA A 70 9.62 3.71 13.08
CA ALA A 70 8.33 3.32 12.54
C ALA A 70 8.07 3.94 11.16
N PHE A 71 8.38 5.24 11.01
CA PHE A 71 8.26 5.96 9.74
C PHE A 71 9.22 5.43 8.67
N TYR A 72 10.47 5.12 9.04
CA TYR A 72 11.44 4.50 8.14
C TYR A 72 10.97 3.13 7.62
N VAL A 73 10.45 2.28 8.51
CA VAL A 73 9.87 0.98 8.14
C VAL A 73 8.67 1.15 7.21
N LEU A 74 7.81 2.15 7.49
CA LEU A 74 6.65 2.45 6.67
C LEU A 74 7.04 2.89 5.24
N ILE A 75 8.01 3.79 5.10
CA ILE A 75 8.49 4.26 3.78
C ILE A 75 9.07 3.12 2.95
N ASN A 76 9.85 2.25 3.60
CA ASN A 76 10.55 1.16 2.92
C ASN A 76 9.64 -0.05 2.64
N ARG A 77 8.43 -0.07 3.19
CA ARG A 77 7.42 -1.09 2.92
C ARG A 77 7.02 -1.06 1.44
N GLY A 78 6.95 -2.24 0.81
CA GLY A 78 6.54 -2.36 -0.59
C GLY A 78 7.53 -1.76 -1.59
N HIS A 79 8.70 -1.27 -1.15
CA HIS A 79 9.65 -0.59 -2.04
C HIS A 79 10.11 -1.52 -3.17
N ARG A 80 10.38 -2.80 -2.90
CA ARG A 80 10.77 -3.78 -3.93
C ARG A 80 9.67 -3.97 -4.97
N PHE A 81 8.43 -4.15 -4.52
CA PHE A 81 7.28 -4.31 -5.41
C PHE A 81 7.08 -3.08 -6.29
N ARG A 82 6.98 -1.89 -5.68
CA ARG A 82 6.84 -0.61 -6.39
C ARG A 82 7.97 -0.38 -7.39
N LYS A 83 9.21 -0.71 -7.02
CA LYS A 83 10.36 -0.60 -7.92
C LYS A 83 10.20 -1.49 -9.16
N ILE A 84 9.77 -2.74 -9.00
CA ILE A 84 9.54 -3.66 -10.11
C ILE A 84 8.38 -3.17 -10.99
N ASN A 85 7.22 -2.85 -10.38
CA ASN A 85 6.05 -2.38 -11.11
C ASN A 85 6.33 -1.10 -11.90
N ASN A 86 7.02 -0.12 -11.29
CA ASN A 86 7.38 1.13 -11.96
C ASN A 86 8.40 0.92 -13.08
N ALA A 87 9.33 -0.03 -12.93
CA ALA A 87 10.26 -0.38 -14.00
C ALA A 87 9.52 -0.94 -15.23
N ILE A 88 8.52 -1.80 -15.01
CA ILE A 88 7.68 -2.38 -16.07
C ILE A 88 6.86 -1.28 -16.77
N VAL A 89 6.24 -0.37 -16.02
CA VAL A 89 5.51 0.77 -16.59
C VAL A 89 6.43 1.70 -17.40
N ARG A 90 7.64 1.96 -16.90
CA ARG A 90 8.62 2.77 -17.63
C ARG A 90 9.03 2.12 -18.95
N GLU A 91 9.32 0.82 -18.92
CA GLU A 91 9.69 0.07 -20.12
C GLU A 91 8.54 0.06 -21.15
N TYR A 92 7.29 -0.15 -20.69
CA TYR A 92 6.12 0.01 -21.55
C TYR A 92 6.03 1.41 -22.17
N ASN A 93 6.32 2.45 -21.39
CA ASN A 93 6.29 3.81 -21.91
C ASN A 93 7.34 4.07 -23.00
N GLU A 94 8.47 3.37 -22.96
CA GLU A 94 9.55 3.46 -23.94
C GLU A 94 9.27 2.64 -25.20
N ASN A 95 8.80 1.39 -25.03
CA ASN A 95 8.62 0.46 -26.16
C ASN A 95 7.20 0.42 -26.74
N LYS A 96 6.20 0.95 -26.01
CA LYS A 96 4.76 0.91 -26.33
C LYS A 96 4.22 -0.50 -26.64
N ASN A 97 4.87 -1.55 -26.16
CA ASN A 97 4.49 -2.94 -26.40
C ASN A 97 3.54 -3.43 -25.30
N GLY A 98 2.25 -3.49 -25.62
CA GLY A 98 1.21 -3.95 -24.68
C GLY A 98 1.31 -5.44 -24.30
N GLU A 99 1.79 -6.30 -25.19
CA GLU A 99 1.91 -7.74 -24.92
C GLU A 99 3.02 -8.00 -23.90
N LEU A 100 4.20 -7.43 -24.15
CA LEU A 100 5.33 -7.51 -23.23
C LEU A 100 5.02 -6.85 -21.88
N PHE A 101 4.25 -5.75 -21.90
CA PHE A 101 3.80 -5.10 -20.67
C PHE A 101 2.93 -6.03 -19.82
N LEU A 102 1.92 -6.66 -20.43
CA LEU A 102 1.04 -7.61 -19.73
C LEU A 102 1.81 -8.83 -19.22
N GLU A 103 2.69 -9.39 -20.05
CA GLU A 103 3.53 -10.54 -19.69
C GLU A 103 4.37 -10.24 -18.43
N LYS A 104 5.05 -9.09 -18.41
CA LYS A 104 5.86 -8.69 -17.27
C LYS A 104 5.05 -8.41 -16.02
N LEU A 105 3.85 -7.83 -16.15
CA LEU A 105 2.95 -7.61 -15.01
C LEU A 105 2.51 -8.93 -14.37
N PHE A 106 2.23 -9.96 -15.16
CA PHE A 106 1.90 -11.29 -14.64
C PHE A 106 3.11 -12.07 -14.13
N ALA A 107 4.30 -11.80 -14.66
CA ALA A 107 5.55 -12.41 -14.20
C ALA A 107 6.12 -11.82 -12.90
N ILE A 108 5.51 -10.75 -12.34
CA ILE A 108 5.98 -10.19 -11.05
C ILE A 108 5.81 -11.25 -9.96
N GLU A 109 6.91 -11.76 -9.42
CA GLU A 109 6.87 -12.72 -8.30
C GLU A 109 6.62 -12.02 -6.96
N GLU A 110 7.22 -10.84 -6.77
CA GLU A 110 7.11 -10.04 -5.55
C GLU A 110 5.65 -9.73 -5.21
N LYS A 111 5.26 -9.90 -3.94
CA LYS A 111 3.89 -9.63 -3.48
C LYS A 111 3.75 -8.16 -3.11
N ALA A 112 2.61 -7.56 -3.47
CA ALA A 112 2.18 -6.29 -2.90
C ALA A 112 2.14 -6.38 -1.37
N THR A 113 2.55 -5.31 -0.71
CA THR A 113 2.58 -5.27 0.77
C THR A 113 1.33 -4.69 1.39
N ASP A 114 0.57 -3.92 0.62
CA ASP A 114 -0.67 -3.27 1.00
C ASP A 114 -1.63 -3.19 -0.20
N MET A 115 -2.85 -2.73 0.08
CA MET A 115 -3.93 -2.66 -0.90
C MET A 115 -3.64 -1.63 -2.00
N ASN A 116 -2.89 -0.56 -1.72
CA ASN A 116 -2.64 0.50 -2.71
C ASN A 116 -1.68 -0.01 -3.79
N ASP A 117 -0.65 -0.74 -3.39
CA ASP A 117 0.25 -1.44 -4.30
C ASP A 117 -0.53 -2.43 -5.18
N GLU A 118 -1.46 -3.18 -4.59
CA GLU A 118 -2.28 -4.16 -5.31
C GLU A 118 -3.25 -3.49 -6.29
N ILE A 119 -3.96 -2.43 -5.89
CA ILE A 119 -4.83 -1.61 -6.77
C ILE A 119 -4.02 -1.08 -7.95
N THR A 120 -2.84 -0.49 -7.70
CA THR A 120 -1.97 0.04 -8.76
C THR A 120 -1.59 -1.03 -9.78
N TRP A 121 -1.28 -2.23 -9.31
CA TRP A 121 -0.94 -3.35 -10.20
C TRP A 121 -2.12 -3.80 -11.06
N TYR A 122 -3.31 -3.95 -10.47
CA TYR A 122 -4.51 -4.29 -11.24
C TYR A 122 -4.94 -3.17 -12.20
N LEU A 123 -4.75 -1.89 -11.87
CA LEU A 123 -4.95 -0.77 -12.79
C LEU A 123 -4.01 -0.83 -14.01
N ASN A 124 -2.74 -1.21 -13.78
CA ASN A 124 -1.78 -1.42 -14.86
C ASN A 124 -2.21 -2.59 -15.76
N ILE A 125 -2.73 -3.68 -15.18
CA ILE A 125 -3.26 -4.82 -15.95
C ILE A 125 -4.49 -4.41 -16.77
N ALA A 126 -5.42 -3.65 -16.18
CA ALA A 126 -6.57 -3.13 -16.92
C ALA A 126 -6.13 -2.26 -18.09
N THR A 127 -5.13 -1.39 -17.87
CA THR A 127 -4.52 -0.57 -18.93
C THR A 127 -3.93 -1.44 -20.04
N ALA A 128 -3.20 -2.49 -19.68
CA ALA A 128 -2.63 -3.43 -20.64
C ALA A 128 -3.72 -4.13 -21.47
N PHE A 129 -4.83 -4.56 -20.84
CA PHE A 129 -5.98 -5.12 -21.57
C PHE A 129 -6.60 -4.10 -22.54
N SER A 130 -6.82 -2.86 -22.09
CA SER A 130 -7.38 -1.81 -22.94
C SER A 130 -6.52 -1.56 -24.18
N VAL A 131 -5.21 -1.44 -24.02
CA VAL A 131 -4.24 -1.21 -25.12
C VAL A 131 -4.17 -2.40 -26.09
N LEU A 132 -4.38 -3.62 -25.60
CA LEU A 132 -4.45 -4.83 -26.42
C LEU A 132 -5.82 -5.05 -27.10
N GLY A 133 -6.73 -4.07 -27.05
CA GLY A 133 -8.08 -4.18 -27.60
C GLY A 133 -9.03 -5.06 -26.79
N LYS A 134 -8.58 -5.60 -25.65
CA LYS A 134 -9.36 -6.41 -24.70
C LYS A 134 -10.20 -5.51 -23.77
N LYS A 135 -11.01 -4.64 -24.37
CA LYS A 135 -11.75 -3.59 -23.66
C LYS A 135 -12.77 -4.16 -22.67
N ASN A 136 -13.41 -5.27 -22.99
CA ASN A 136 -14.36 -5.94 -22.11
C ASN A 136 -13.68 -6.48 -20.84
N GLU A 137 -12.51 -7.10 -21.00
CA GLU A 137 -11.69 -7.60 -19.88
C GLU A 137 -11.19 -6.44 -19.02
N SER A 138 -10.75 -5.35 -19.64
CA SER A 138 -10.38 -4.12 -18.94
C SER A 138 -11.55 -3.57 -18.10
N ILE A 139 -12.74 -3.42 -18.69
CA ILE A 139 -13.91 -2.90 -17.98
C ILE A 139 -14.35 -3.84 -16.86
N SER A 140 -14.35 -5.16 -17.11
CA SER A 140 -14.68 -6.16 -16.08
C SER A 140 -13.76 -6.04 -14.87
N LEU A 141 -12.45 -5.89 -15.11
CA LEU A 141 -11.47 -5.72 -14.04
C LEU A 141 -11.65 -4.37 -13.31
N LEU A 142 -11.87 -3.27 -14.05
CA LEU A 142 -12.09 -1.96 -13.47
C LEU A 142 -13.34 -1.92 -12.59
N LYS A 143 -14.44 -2.58 -12.98
CA LYS A 143 -15.64 -2.70 -12.14
C LYS A 143 -15.36 -3.44 -10.83
N GLN A 144 -14.59 -4.53 -10.88
CA GLN A 144 -14.18 -5.25 -9.67
C GLN A 144 -13.29 -4.36 -8.77
N LEU A 145 -12.43 -3.54 -9.35
CA LEU A 145 -11.64 -2.56 -8.60
C LEU A 145 -12.52 -1.45 -8.00
N GLU A 146 -13.53 -0.96 -8.73
CA GLU A 146 -14.45 0.07 -8.27
C GLU A 146 -15.16 -0.35 -6.97
N GLU A 147 -15.54 -1.63 -6.84
CA GLU A 147 -16.19 -2.18 -5.65
C GLU A 147 -15.28 -2.18 -4.40
N VAL A 148 -13.97 -2.26 -4.60
CA VAL A 148 -12.99 -2.36 -3.50
C VAL A 148 -12.21 -1.06 -3.27
N THR A 149 -12.40 -0.05 -4.11
CA THR A 149 -11.76 1.27 -3.99
C THR A 149 -12.72 2.32 -3.43
N THR A 150 -12.17 3.40 -2.87
CA THR A 150 -12.92 4.49 -2.25
C THR A 150 -12.22 5.82 -2.49
N GLY A 151 -12.94 6.94 -2.46
CA GLY A 151 -12.36 8.27 -2.64
C GLY A 151 -11.83 8.49 -4.06
N GLY A 152 -10.68 9.16 -4.19
CA GLY A 152 -10.12 9.56 -5.50
C GLY A 152 -9.85 8.39 -6.45
N ASP A 153 -9.40 7.24 -5.94
CA ASP A 153 -9.16 6.06 -6.79
C ASP A 153 -10.44 5.56 -7.46
N LYS A 154 -11.57 5.62 -6.75
CA LYS A 154 -12.87 5.23 -7.28
C LYS A 154 -13.30 6.15 -8.42
N GLU A 155 -13.14 7.47 -8.25
CA GLU A 155 -13.46 8.44 -9.30
C GLU A 155 -12.59 8.25 -10.55
N LEU A 156 -11.29 7.94 -10.36
CA LEU A 156 -10.38 7.64 -11.47
C LEU A 156 -10.78 6.38 -12.22
N ILE A 157 -11.16 5.33 -11.49
CA ILE A 157 -11.65 4.07 -12.07
C ILE A 157 -12.94 4.31 -12.86
N GLN A 158 -13.91 5.04 -12.31
CA GLN A 158 -15.17 5.35 -12.98
C GLN A 158 -14.94 6.11 -14.30
N LYS A 159 -14.11 7.16 -14.27
CA LYS A 159 -13.73 7.90 -15.49
C LYS A 159 -13.04 7.01 -16.52
N SER A 160 -12.21 6.07 -16.07
CA SER A 160 -11.54 5.12 -16.96
C SER A 160 -12.54 4.15 -17.61
N ILE A 161 -13.54 3.68 -16.86
CA ILE A 161 -14.62 2.84 -17.39
C ILE A 161 -15.41 3.62 -18.46
N GLU A 162 -15.86 4.83 -18.14
CA GLU A 162 -16.61 5.70 -19.07
C GLU A 162 -15.82 5.97 -20.35
N PHE A 163 -14.52 6.27 -20.22
CA PHE A 163 -13.64 6.50 -21.36
C PHE A 163 -13.56 5.29 -22.30
N ILE A 164 -13.33 4.09 -21.75
CA ILE A 164 -13.22 2.86 -22.55
C ILE A 164 -14.58 2.51 -23.17
N GLN A 165 -15.69 2.72 -22.46
CA GLN A 165 -17.04 2.55 -23.00
C GLN A 165 -17.31 3.47 -24.18
N GLY A 166 -16.99 4.77 -24.05
CA GLY A 166 -17.09 5.71 -25.16
C GLY A 166 -16.23 5.31 -26.37
N GLN A 167 -15.04 4.73 -26.14
CA GLN A 167 -14.23 4.21 -27.25
C GLN A 167 -14.87 2.99 -27.95
N MET A 168 -15.63 2.15 -27.24
CA MET A 168 -16.33 1.01 -27.85
C MET A 168 -17.54 1.46 -28.67
N GLU A 169 -18.27 2.47 -28.20
CA GLU A 169 -19.45 3.02 -28.90
C GLU A 169 -19.07 3.71 -30.21
N ASN A 170 -17.90 4.33 -30.28
CA ASN A 170 -17.39 5.02 -31.47
C ASN A 170 -16.75 4.07 -32.52
N GLU A 171 -16.54 2.80 -32.18
CA GLU A 171 -15.99 1.78 -33.09
C GLU A 171 -17.09 0.94 -33.78
N CYS A 172 -18.36 1.19 -33.46
CA CYS A 172 -19.55 0.53 -34.00
C CYS A 172 -20.23 1.44 -35.05
#